data_AF-A0A356P6C0-F1
#
_entry.id   AF-A0A356P6C0-F1
#
_cell.length_a   1.000
_cell.length_b   1.000
_cell.length_c   1.000
_cell.angle_alpha   90.00
_cell.angle_beta   90.00
_cell.angle_gamma   90.00
#
_symmetry.space_group_name_H-M   'P 1'
#
loop_
_entity.id
_entity.type
_entity.pdbx_description
1 polymer ?
#
loop_
_entity_poly.entity_id
_entity_poly.type
_entity_poly.pdbx_seq_one_letter_code
_entity_poly.pdbx_strand_id
1 'polypeptide(L)'
;MSAYINPPKKIPLFLKIGIWISKKVTGKDLLPPKLLAWYPKAAIGSGILESLVAHGSKDLDSRILKLIRIQCSLSASCPFCIDMNSFDYTLDHITEEELAVLQGELDLKQVTTFSIREKLAIEYSKGISSTPVSFAATFIHELKEHFTEREIVIMATTSAQVNYWARVIAALGVPPAGFSNHCTLQTTFIK
;
A
#
# COMPACT_ATOMS: atom_id res chain seq x y z
N MET A 1 20.74 3.11 -5.35
CA MET A 1 19.96 3.67 -6.47
C MET A 1 19.38 5.01 -6.06
N SER A 2 19.28 5.96 -6.98
CA SER A 2 18.64 7.27 -6.78
C SER A 2 17.45 7.41 -7.72
N ALA A 3 16.49 8.27 -7.38
CA ALA A 3 15.40 8.63 -8.29
C ALA A 3 15.91 9.21 -9.62
N TYR A 4 15.07 9.18 -10.65
CA TYR A 4 15.41 9.69 -12.00
C TYR A 4 15.69 11.19 -12.02
N ILE A 5 15.11 11.93 -11.07
CA ILE A 5 15.28 13.38 -10.94
C ILE A 5 15.59 13.76 -9.49
N ASN A 6 16.25 14.90 -9.31
CA ASN A 6 16.50 15.48 -7.99
C ASN A 6 15.30 16.33 -7.53
N PRO A 7 15.06 16.48 -6.22
CA PRO A 7 14.11 17.46 -5.70
C PRO A 7 14.41 18.90 -6.15
N PRO A 8 13.42 19.79 -6.26
CA PRO A 8 13.65 21.17 -6.64
C PRO A 8 14.46 21.90 -5.56
N LYS A 9 15.36 22.80 -5.98
CA LYS A 9 16.20 23.59 -5.06
C LYS A 9 15.38 24.51 -4.14
N LYS A 10 14.21 24.96 -4.60
CA LYS A 10 13.31 25.85 -3.86
C LYS A 10 11.97 25.15 -3.65
N ILE A 11 11.66 24.81 -2.40
CA ILE A 11 10.37 24.24 -1.99
C ILE A 11 9.52 25.33 -1.34
N PRO A 12 8.26 25.56 -1.77
CA PRO A 12 7.35 26.49 -1.11
C PRO A 12 7.15 26.16 0.38
N LEU A 13 6.99 27.20 1.22
CA LEU A 13 6.95 27.04 2.68
C LEU A 13 5.84 26.08 3.14
N PHE A 14 4.64 26.16 2.55
CA PHE A 14 3.53 25.28 2.90
C PHE A 14 3.82 23.79 2.60
N LEU A 15 4.57 23.48 1.54
CA LEU A 15 5.00 22.10 1.26
C LEU A 15 6.09 21.62 2.21
N LYS A 16 6.97 22.52 2.70
CA LYS A 16 7.94 22.17 3.73
C LYS A 16 7.26 21.68 5.02
N ILE A 17 6.13 22.28 5.37
CA ILE A 17 5.33 21.84 6.53
C ILE A 17 4.81 20.41 6.29
N GLY A 18 4.22 20.13 5.12
CA GLY A 18 3.77 18.77 4.78
C GLY A 18 4.90 17.74 4.78
N ILE A 19 6.06 18.07 4.22
CA ILE A 19 7.26 17.22 4.24
C ILE A 19 7.73 16.97 5.68
N TRP A 20 7.70 18.00 6.53
CA TRP A 20 8.06 17.88 7.95
C TRP A 20 7.09 16.99 8.71
N ILE A 21 5.77 17.12 8.49
CA ILE A 21 4.75 16.24 9.07
C ILE A 21 5.01 14.80 8.64
N SER A 22 5.20 14.57 7.33
CA SER A 22 5.51 13.25 6.79
C SER A 22 6.73 12.62 7.46
N LYS A 23 7.81 13.40 7.62
CA LYS A 23 9.02 12.95 8.33
C LYS A 23 8.76 12.63 9.81
N LYS A 24 7.92 13.40 10.48
CA LYS A 24 7.56 13.17 11.89
C LYS A 24 6.72 11.92 12.09
N VAL A 25 5.74 11.69 11.23
CA VAL A 25 4.85 10.52 11.30
C VAL A 25 5.58 9.23 10.93
N THR A 26 6.39 9.28 9.86
CA THR A 26 7.06 8.08 9.33
C THR A 26 8.43 7.82 9.94
N GLY A 27 8.98 8.79 10.68
CA GLY A 27 10.35 8.74 11.20
C GLY A 27 11.45 8.84 10.14
N LYS A 28 11.11 9.00 8.85
CA LYS A 28 12.07 8.99 7.73
C LYS A 28 11.95 10.21 6.83
N ASP A 29 13.08 10.64 6.27
CA ASP A 29 13.11 11.73 5.29
C ASP A 29 12.79 11.21 3.87
N LEU A 30 11.48 11.03 3.62
CA LEU A 30 10.97 10.41 2.40
C LEU A 30 11.22 11.25 1.14
N LEU A 31 11.65 10.57 0.08
CA LEU A 31 11.92 11.21 -1.21
C LEU A 31 10.64 11.65 -1.98
N PRO A 32 9.53 10.87 -2.01
CA PRO A 32 8.35 11.26 -2.79
C PRO A 32 7.77 12.64 -2.46
N PRO A 33 7.56 13.04 -1.18
CA PRO A 33 7.07 14.38 -0.85
C PRO A 33 7.99 15.51 -1.35
N LYS A 34 9.31 15.29 -1.37
CA LYS A 34 10.30 16.25 -1.89
C LYS A 34 10.26 16.33 -3.42
N LEU A 35 10.09 15.21 -4.12
CA LEU A 35 9.99 15.18 -5.58
C LEU A 35 8.70 15.82 -6.09
N LEU A 36 7.56 15.56 -5.43
CA LEU A 36 6.28 16.15 -5.80
C LEU A 36 6.27 17.69 -5.67
N ALA A 37 7.23 18.29 -4.95
CA ALA A 37 7.37 19.73 -4.89
C ALA A 37 7.68 20.39 -6.25
N TRP A 38 8.11 19.63 -7.27
CA TRP A 38 8.16 20.11 -8.66
C TRP A 38 6.79 20.52 -9.20
N TYR A 39 5.72 19.92 -8.70
CA TYR A 39 4.35 20.23 -9.07
C TYR A 39 3.44 20.33 -7.83
N PRO A 40 3.36 21.51 -7.18
CA PRO A 40 2.65 21.68 -5.90
C PRO A 40 1.19 21.21 -5.90
N LYS A 41 0.49 21.31 -7.03
CA LYS A 41 -0.90 20.81 -7.15
C LYS A 41 -0.97 19.29 -6.96
N ALA A 42 -0.03 18.53 -7.55
CA ALA A 42 0.07 17.10 -7.29
C ALA A 42 0.47 16.84 -5.84
N ALA A 43 1.48 17.55 -5.31
CA ALA A 43 1.89 17.37 -3.91
C ALA A 43 0.72 17.53 -2.92
N ILE A 44 -0.12 18.56 -3.10
CA ILE A 44 -1.31 18.77 -2.28
C ILE A 44 -2.33 17.65 -2.49
N GLY A 45 -2.64 17.32 -3.74
CA GLY A 45 -3.61 16.27 -4.06
C GLY A 45 -3.22 14.90 -3.47
N SER A 46 -1.97 14.48 -3.66
CA SER A 46 -1.44 13.24 -3.09
C SER A 46 -1.42 13.29 -1.56
N GLY A 47 -1.07 14.43 -0.98
CA GLY A 47 -1.06 14.62 0.48
C GLY A 47 -2.45 14.53 1.11
N ILE A 48 -3.48 15.08 0.45
CA ILE A 48 -4.88 14.95 0.87
C ILE A 48 -5.34 13.49 0.76
N LEU A 49 -5.04 12.84 -0.36
CA LEU A 49 -5.36 11.42 -0.55
C LEU A 49 -4.70 10.55 0.54
N GLU A 50 -3.44 10.81 0.87
CA GLU A 50 -2.71 10.10 1.94
C GLU A 50 -3.33 10.34 3.32
N SER A 51 -3.66 11.59 3.63
CA SER A 51 -4.13 11.99 4.96
C SER A 51 -5.56 11.57 5.24
N LEU A 52 -6.41 11.44 4.21
CA LEU A 52 -7.84 11.17 4.36
C LEU A 52 -8.26 9.73 4.04
N VAL A 53 -7.35 8.86 3.60
CA VAL A 53 -7.66 7.44 3.47
C VAL A 53 -7.97 6.83 4.84
N ALA A 54 -8.72 5.74 4.87
CA ALA A 54 -9.00 5.03 6.12
C ALA A 54 -7.70 4.53 6.78
N HIS A 55 -7.56 4.79 8.08
CA HIS A 55 -6.42 4.37 8.91
C HIS A 55 -6.84 3.46 10.08
N GLY A 56 -8.10 3.01 10.13
CA GLY A 56 -8.62 2.07 11.13
C GLY A 56 -9.47 2.71 12.23
N SER A 57 -9.83 1.93 13.25
CA SER A 57 -10.57 2.27 14.49
C SER A 57 -12.08 2.61 14.39
N LYS A 58 -12.58 3.11 13.26
CA LYS A 58 -14.01 3.42 13.05
C LYS A 58 -14.56 3.09 11.67
N ASP A 59 -13.69 2.75 10.72
CA ASP A 59 -14.03 2.57 9.31
C ASP A 59 -14.03 1.09 8.90
N LEU A 60 -12.86 0.48 8.93
CA LEU A 60 -12.61 -0.94 8.72
C LEU A 60 -11.52 -1.36 9.71
N ASP A 61 -11.49 -2.63 10.07
CA ASP A 61 -10.48 -3.21 10.94
C ASP A 61 -9.05 -2.87 10.46
N SER A 62 -8.17 -2.44 11.37
CA SER A 62 -6.83 -1.96 11.01
C SER A 62 -5.96 -3.06 10.40
N ARG A 63 -6.13 -4.28 10.89
CA ARG A 63 -5.44 -5.46 10.37
C ARG A 63 -5.92 -5.80 8.96
N ILE A 64 -7.22 -5.73 8.66
CA ILE A 64 -7.70 -5.85 7.27
C ILE A 64 -7.08 -4.76 6.36
N LEU A 65 -7.05 -3.50 6.81
CA LEU A 65 -6.43 -2.41 6.03
C LEU A 65 -4.93 -2.67 5.80
N LYS A 66 -4.23 -3.21 6.79
CA LYS A 66 -2.81 -3.58 6.69
C LYS A 66 -2.59 -4.68 5.65
N LEU A 67 -3.40 -5.75 5.68
CA LEU A 67 -3.37 -6.82 4.69
C LEU A 67 -3.61 -6.30 3.27
N ILE A 68 -4.61 -5.42 3.09
CA ILE A 68 -4.89 -4.78 1.80
C ILE A 68 -3.68 -3.99 1.30
N ARG A 69 -3.09 -3.14 2.14
CA ARG A 69 -1.95 -2.30 1.77
C ARG A 69 -0.73 -3.13 1.36
N ILE A 70 -0.43 -4.19 2.11
CA ILE A 70 0.66 -5.11 1.79
C ILE A 70 0.37 -5.85 0.47
N GLN A 71 -0.81 -6.47 0.33
CA GLN A 71 -1.15 -7.24 -0.85
C GLN A 71 -1.21 -6.37 -2.12
N CYS A 72 -1.74 -5.15 -2.05
CA CYS A 72 -1.72 -4.21 -3.17
C CYS A 72 -0.29 -3.81 -3.55
N SER A 73 0.58 -3.60 -2.56
CA SER A 73 1.98 -3.24 -2.80
C SER A 73 2.75 -4.36 -3.51
N LEU A 74 2.51 -5.61 -3.09
CA LEU A 74 3.05 -6.82 -3.73
C LEU A 74 2.49 -7.01 -5.15
N SER A 75 1.17 -6.92 -5.31
CA SER A 75 0.50 -7.09 -6.61
C SER A 75 0.95 -6.02 -7.62
N ALA A 76 1.18 -4.79 -7.17
CA ALA A 76 1.70 -3.70 -8.00
C ALA A 76 3.22 -3.74 -8.19
N SER A 77 3.92 -4.71 -7.59
CA SER A 77 5.38 -4.88 -7.68
C SER A 77 6.15 -3.58 -7.37
N CYS A 78 5.74 -2.85 -6.33
CA CYS A 78 6.36 -1.58 -5.94
C CYS A 78 7.28 -1.77 -4.71
N PRO A 79 8.61 -1.81 -4.86
CA PRO A 79 9.53 -2.07 -3.73
C PRO A 79 9.42 -1.06 -2.60
N PHE A 80 9.26 0.24 -2.91
CA PHE A 80 9.02 1.27 -1.89
C PHE A 80 7.73 1.02 -1.12
N CYS A 81 6.65 0.69 -1.84
CA CYS A 81 5.34 0.48 -1.25
C CYS A 81 5.34 -0.76 -0.38
N ILE A 82 6.02 -1.83 -0.80
CA ILE A 82 6.21 -3.06 -0.01
C ILE A 82 6.95 -2.71 1.28
N ASP A 83 8.13 -2.09 1.17
CA ASP A 83 8.94 -1.68 2.31
C ASP A 83 8.14 -0.86 3.34
N MET A 84 7.41 0.16 2.89
CA MET A 84 6.64 1.02 3.77
C MET A 84 5.37 0.34 4.33
N ASN A 85 4.60 -0.36 3.51
CA ASN A 85 3.32 -0.93 3.95
C ASN A 85 3.49 -2.23 4.74
N SER A 86 4.56 -2.99 4.52
CA SER A 86 4.87 -4.15 5.36
C SER A 86 5.54 -3.76 6.66
N PHE A 87 6.13 -2.57 6.79
CA PHE A 87 6.79 -2.15 8.03
C PHE A 87 5.90 -2.35 9.27
N ASP A 88 6.43 -2.97 10.33
CA ASP A 88 5.73 -3.25 11.58
C ASP A 88 4.40 -4.02 11.42
N TYR A 89 4.27 -4.93 10.44
CA TYR A 89 3.07 -5.76 10.26
C TYR A 89 2.66 -6.56 11.51
N THR A 90 3.61 -6.88 12.38
CA THR A 90 3.37 -7.57 13.66
C THR A 90 2.53 -6.74 14.63
N LEU A 91 2.51 -5.40 14.52
CA LEU A 91 1.64 -4.53 15.32
C LEU A 91 0.16 -4.70 14.97
N ASP A 92 -0.15 -5.14 13.76
CA ASP A 92 -1.49 -5.53 13.31
C ASP A 92 -1.71 -7.06 13.45
N HIS A 93 -0.91 -7.70 14.30
CA HIS A 93 -0.95 -9.14 14.61
C HIS A 93 -0.71 -10.07 13.42
N ILE A 94 -0.13 -9.57 12.32
CA ILE A 94 0.16 -10.39 11.13
C ILE A 94 1.39 -11.25 11.43
N THR A 95 1.29 -12.56 11.20
CA THR A 95 2.40 -13.49 11.45
C THR A 95 3.34 -13.59 10.25
N GLU A 96 4.53 -14.16 10.45
CA GLU A 96 5.46 -14.46 9.35
C GLU A 96 4.84 -15.40 8.30
N GLU A 97 4.11 -16.43 8.75
CA GLU A 97 3.43 -17.37 7.86
C GLU A 97 2.34 -16.68 7.03
N GLU A 98 1.58 -15.78 7.65
CA GLU A 98 0.59 -14.96 6.96
C GLU A 98 1.23 -14.02 5.94
N LEU A 99 2.36 -13.40 6.28
CA LEU A 99 3.12 -12.57 5.35
C LEU A 99 3.65 -13.40 4.17
N ALA A 100 4.16 -14.61 4.42
CA ALA A 100 4.61 -15.54 3.40
C ALA A 100 3.49 -15.93 2.43
N VAL A 101 2.24 -16.02 2.89
CA VAL A 101 1.07 -16.18 2.00
C VAL A 101 0.86 -14.97 1.09
N LEU A 102 0.99 -13.74 1.62
CA LEU A 102 0.85 -12.53 0.80
C LEU A 102 1.94 -12.44 -0.27
N GLN A 103 3.16 -12.87 0.06
CA GLN A 103 4.31 -12.96 -0.84
C GLN A 103 4.19 -14.10 -1.87
N GLY A 104 3.23 -15.01 -1.69
CA GLY A 104 3.03 -16.16 -2.56
C GLY A 104 4.00 -17.32 -2.31
N GLU A 105 4.70 -17.31 -1.16
CA GLU A 105 5.59 -18.39 -0.73
C GLU A 105 4.78 -19.57 -0.16
N LEU A 106 3.66 -19.27 0.51
CA LEU A 106 2.70 -20.26 1.00
C LEU A 106 1.34 -20.08 0.31
N ASP A 107 0.60 -21.18 0.16
CA ASP A 107 -0.77 -21.13 -0.33
C ASP A 107 -1.72 -20.65 0.78
N LEU A 108 -2.73 -19.86 0.43
CA LEU A 108 -3.75 -19.34 1.37
C LEU A 108 -4.48 -20.47 2.13
N LYS A 109 -4.53 -21.69 1.59
CA LYS A 109 -5.10 -22.88 2.23
C LYS A 109 -4.20 -23.49 3.30
N GLN A 110 -2.89 -23.22 3.26
CA GLN A 110 -1.91 -23.76 4.22
C GLN A 110 -1.94 -23.00 5.54
N VAL A 111 -2.40 -21.75 5.54
CA VAL A 111 -2.50 -20.90 6.74
C VAL A 111 -3.97 -20.73 7.13
N THR A 112 -4.36 -21.36 8.23
CA THR A 112 -5.76 -21.38 8.70
C THR A 112 -6.14 -20.22 9.62
N THR A 113 -5.20 -19.34 9.96
CA THR A 113 -5.40 -18.23 10.91
C THR A 113 -6.19 -17.06 10.32
N PHE A 114 -6.25 -16.94 8.99
CA PHE A 114 -7.09 -15.94 8.34
C PHE A 114 -8.58 -16.24 8.46
N SER A 115 -9.34 -15.24 8.91
CA SER A 115 -10.78 -15.19 8.82
C SER A 115 -11.26 -15.10 7.36
N ILE A 116 -12.55 -15.38 7.14
CA ILE A 116 -13.16 -15.25 5.81
C ILE A 116 -13.05 -13.83 5.24
N ARG A 117 -13.25 -12.80 6.08
CA ARG A 117 -13.14 -11.40 5.68
C ARG A 117 -11.73 -11.06 5.22
N GLU A 118 -10.70 -11.55 5.92
CA GLU A 118 -9.31 -11.31 5.54
C GLU A 118 -8.94 -11.99 4.22
N LYS A 119 -9.39 -13.24 4.01
CA LYS A 119 -9.20 -13.96 2.74
C LYS A 119 -9.82 -13.20 1.56
N LEU A 120 -11.06 -12.75 1.72
CA LEU A 120 -11.75 -11.94 0.72
C LEU A 120 -11.07 -10.60 0.48
N ALA A 121 -10.56 -9.93 1.51
CA ALA A 121 -9.83 -8.67 1.36
C ALA A 121 -8.49 -8.85 0.61
N ILE A 122 -7.77 -9.95 0.88
CA ILE A 122 -6.55 -10.32 0.16
C ILE A 122 -6.85 -10.58 -1.32
N GLU A 123 -7.87 -11.39 -1.62
CA GLU A 123 -8.28 -11.67 -3.01
C GLU A 123 -8.78 -10.41 -3.74
N TYR A 124 -9.58 -9.59 -3.08
CA TYR A 124 -10.04 -8.30 -3.60
C TYR A 124 -8.85 -7.40 -3.98
N SER A 125 -7.83 -7.33 -3.12
CA SER A 125 -6.62 -6.53 -3.32
C SER A 125 -5.81 -6.97 -4.53
N LYS A 126 -5.77 -8.29 -4.81
CA LYS A 126 -5.16 -8.85 -6.03
C LYS A 126 -5.97 -8.43 -7.27
N GLY A 127 -7.30 -8.57 -7.22
CA GLY A 127 -8.20 -8.19 -8.32
C GLY A 127 -8.13 -6.71 -8.70
N ILE A 128 -8.23 -5.79 -7.73
CA ILE A 128 -8.18 -4.35 -8.00
C ILE A 128 -6.80 -3.85 -8.47
N SER A 129 -5.73 -4.57 -8.14
CA SER A 129 -4.37 -4.21 -8.57
C SER A 129 -3.99 -4.83 -9.92
N SER A 130 -4.81 -5.73 -10.46
CA SER A 130 -4.58 -6.38 -11.74
C SER A 130 -4.84 -5.43 -12.93
N THR A 131 -4.29 -5.78 -14.10
CA THR A 131 -4.51 -5.05 -15.34
C THR A 131 -4.91 -6.05 -16.44
N PRO A 132 -6.17 -6.07 -16.90
CA PRO A 132 -7.28 -5.20 -16.48
C PRO A 132 -7.83 -5.55 -15.09
N VAL A 133 -8.44 -4.58 -14.41
CA VAL A 133 -9.19 -4.82 -13.17
C VAL A 133 -10.39 -5.70 -13.51
N SER A 134 -10.50 -6.85 -12.83
CA SER A 134 -11.58 -7.81 -13.06
C SER A 134 -11.93 -8.56 -11.78
N PHE A 135 -13.21 -8.86 -11.61
CA PHE A 135 -13.76 -9.65 -10.52
C PHE A 135 -14.81 -10.61 -11.06
N ALA A 136 -14.79 -11.87 -10.59
CA ALA A 136 -15.87 -12.80 -10.89
C ALA A 136 -17.17 -12.35 -10.20
N ALA A 137 -18.32 -12.51 -10.88
CA ALA A 137 -19.62 -12.13 -10.31
C ALA A 137 -19.93 -12.88 -9.01
N THR A 138 -19.53 -14.16 -8.92
CA THR A 138 -19.66 -14.98 -7.71
C THR A 138 -18.85 -14.41 -6.55
N PHE A 139 -17.62 -13.96 -6.81
CA PHE A 139 -16.78 -13.33 -5.80
C PHE A 139 -17.39 -12.01 -5.29
N ILE A 140 -17.96 -11.20 -6.19
CA ILE A 140 -18.65 -9.96 -5.77
C ILE A 140 -19.89 -10.25 -4.91
N HIS A 141 -20.63 -11.32 -5.19
CA HIS A 141 -21.74 -11.76 -4.34
C HIS A 141 -21.25 -12.10 -2.94
N GLU A 142 -20.24 -12.96 -2.83
CA GLU A 142 -19.65 -13.38 -1.55
C GLU A 142 -19.06 -12.19 -0.77
N LEU A 143 -18.37 -11.28 -1.46
CA LEU A 143 -17.84 -10.06 -0.86
C LEU A 143 -18.95 -9.23 -0.18
N LYS A 144 -20.12 -9.12 -0.80
CA LYS A 144 -21.27 -8.38 -0.27
C LYS A 144 -21.98 -9.11 0.88
N GLU A 145 -21.81 -10.41 1.03
CA GLU A 145 -22.31 -11.16 2.20
C GLU A 145 -21.47 -10.89 3.44
N HIS A 146 -20.20 -10.54 3.26
CA HIS A 146 -19.24 -10.36 4.35
C HIS A 146 -18.88 -8.91 4.65
N PHE A 147 -19.07 -7.98 3.72
CA PHE A 147 -18.73 -6.56 3.86
C PHE A 147 -19.92 -5.66 3.52
N THR A 148 -20.06 -4.58 4.28
CA THR A 148 -21.00 -3.52 3.96
C THR A 148 -20.54 -2.72 2.74
N GLU A 149 -21.46 -2.01 2.09
CA GLU A 149 -21.13 -1.14 0.95
C GLU A 149 -20.09 -0.07 1.34
N ARG A 150 -20.19 0.49 2.55
CA ARG A 150 -19.20 1.44 3.08
C ARG A 150 -17.81 0.82 3.16
N GLU A 151 -17.71 -0.39 3.69
CA GLU A 151 -16.43 -1.11 3.80
C GLU A 151 -15.85 -1.44 2.43
N ILE A 152 -16.67 -1.84 1.46
CA ILE A 152 -16.21 -2.08 0.08
C ILE A 152 -15.64 -0.80 -0.54
N VAL A 153 -16.26 0.37 -0.31
CA VAL A 153 -15.71 1.66 -0.76
C VAL A 153 -14.38 1.98 -0.08
N ILE A 154 -14.25 1.71 1.22
CA ILE A 154 -12.99 1.86 1.96
C ILE A 154 -11.89 0.94 1.37
N MET A 155 -12.21 -0.32 1.09
CA MET A 155 -11.29 -1.27 0.47
C MET A 155 -10.84 -0.80 -0.92
N ALA A 156 -11.80 -0.37 -1.75
CA ALA A 156 -11.53 0.13 -3.10
C ALA A 156 -10.59 1.34 -3.08
N THR A 157 -10.90 2.34 -2.26
CA THR A 157 -10.14 3.59 -2.19
C THR A 157 -8.76 3.42 -1.54
N THR A 158 -8.65 2.57 -0.51
CA THR A 158 -7.36 2.21 0.09
C THR A 158 -6.47 1.48 -0.91
N SER A 159 -7.02 0.52 -1.65
CA SER A 159 -6.28 -0.21 -2.68
C SER A 159 -5.86 0.69 -3.84
N ALA A 160 -6.76 1.58 -4.27
CA ALA A 160 -6.50 2.56 -5.33
C ALA A 160 -5.41 3.56 -4.94
N GLN A 161 -5.37 3.99 -3.67
CA GLN A 161 -4.29 4.83 -3.15
C GLN A 161 -2.92 4.13 -3.27
N VAL A 162 -2.83 2.87 -2.84
CA VAL A 162 -1.56 2.11 -2.95
C VAL A 162 -1.15 1.97 -4.42
N ASN A 163 -2.12 1.68 -5.30
CA ASN A 163 -1.91 1.59 -6.75
C ASN A 163 -1.48 2.92 -7.39
N TYR A 164 -1.99 4.04 -6.89
CA TYR A 164 -1.58 5.38 -7.29
C TYR A 164 -0.13 5.63 -6.90
N TRP A 165 0.23 5.39 -5.64
CA TRP A 165 1.60 5.57 -5.17
C TRP A 165 2.58 4.64 -5.88
N ALA A 166 2.21 3.39 -6.11
CA ALA A 166 3.01 2.44 -6.86
C ALA A 166 3.41 2.97 -8.23
N ARG A 167 2.44 3.52 -8.98
CA ARG A 167 2.67 4.09 -10.32
C ARG A 167 3.50 5.37 -10.25
N VAL A 168 3.21 6.28 -9.31
CA VAL A 168 3.94 7.54 -9.15
C VAL A 168 5.40 7.29 -8.77
N ILE A 169 5.64 6.43 -7.78
CA ILE A 169 6.97 6.10 -7.26
C ILE A 169 7.81 5.39 -8.33
N ALA A 170 7.24 4.37 -8.99
CA ALA A 170 7.93 3.64 -10.04
C ALA A 170 8.29 4.54 -11.22
N ALA A 171 7.36 5.42 -11.64
CA ALA A 171 7.60 6.38 -12.73
C ALA A 171 8.69 7.41 -12.40
N LEU A 172 8.97 7.66 -11.11
CA LEU A 172 10.03 8.55 -10.65
C LEU A 172 11.33 7.81 -10.27
N GLY A 173 11.35 6.48 -10.35
CA GLY A 173 12.53 5.67 -10.03
C GLY A 173 12.90 5.69 -8.55
N VAL A 174 11.95 5.94 -7.65
CA VAL A 174 12.23 6.09 -6.22
C VAL A 174 12.58 4.71 -5.61
N PRO A 175 13.77 4.55 -4.99
CA PRO A 175 14.16 3.31 -4.33
C PRO A 175 13.42 3.13 -2.99
N PRO A 176 13.41 1.92 -2.38
CA PRO A 176 12.92 1.72 -1.01
C PRO A 176 13.47 2.73 0.00
N ALA A 177 12.66 3.08 1.00
CA ALA A 177 13.02 4.05 2.03
C ALA A 177 13.81 3.44 3.19
N GLY A 178 13.92 2.11 3.22
CA GLY A 178 14.65 1.34 4.23
C GLY A 178 13.90 1.24 5.54
N PHE A 179 12.57 1.06 5.51
CA PHE A 179 11.78 0.76 6.71
C PHE A 179 12.09 -0.62 7.25
N SER A 180 12.35 -1.57 6.35
CA SER A 180 12.79 -2.92 6.65
C SER A 180 14.29 -3.09 6.34
N ASN A 181 14.99 -3.84 7.20
CA ASN A 181 16.39 -4.25 6.99
C ASN A 181 16.51 -5.55 6.17
N HIS A 182 15.37 -6.14 5.78
CA HIS A 182 15.28 -7.41 5.08
C HIS A 182 14.66 -7.19 3.70
N CYS A 183 15.20 -7.87 2.69
CA CYS A 183 14.61 -7.86 1.36
C CYS A 183 13.35 -8.74 1.37
N THR A 184 12.17 -8.14 1.52
CA THR A 184 10.86 -8.83 1.50
C THR A 184 10.46 -9.31 0.10
N LEU A 185 11.27 -9.01 -0.92
CA LEU A 185 11.13 -9.46 -2.29
C LEU A 185 12.19 -10.51 -2.59
N GLN A 186 11.81 -11.79 -2.66
CA GLN A 186 12.58 -12.73 -3.46
C GLN A 186 12.13 -12.63 -4.92
N THR A 187 13.10 -12.44 -5.81
CA THR A 187 12.92 -12.51 -7.26
C THR A 187 12.56 -13.94 -7.66
N THR A 188 11.29 -14.30 -7.60
CA THR A 188 10.78 -15.57 -8.15
C THR A 188 10.15 -15.42 -9.53
N PHE A 189 10.21 -14.23 -10.15
CA PHE A 189 9.75 -14.02 -11.51
C PHE A 189 10.94 -13.70 -12.44
N ILE A 190 11.47 -14.75 -13.07
CA ILE A 190 11.71 -14.94 -14.52
C ILE A 190 12.67 -16.15 -14.65
N LYS A 191 12.09 -17.31 -14.95
CA LYS A 191 12.62 -18.26 -15.94
C LYS A 191 11.64 -18.26 -17.10
#